data_AF-A0A165R415-F1
#
_entry.id   AF-A0A165R415-F1
#
_cell.length_a   1.000
_cell.length_b   1.000
_cell.length_c   1.000
_cell.angle_alpha   90.00
_cell.angle_beta   90.00
_cell.angle_gamma   90.00
#
_symmetry.space_group_name_H-M   'P 1'
#
loop_
_entity.id
_entity.type
_entity.pdbx_description
1 polymer ?
#
loop_
_entity_poly.entity_id
_entity_poly.type
_entity_poly.pdbx_seq_one_letter_code
_entity_poly.pdbx_strand_id
1 'polypeptide(L)'
;MEAEEGARAANRSHEFWAKTAIFIVLACWVITAVVGFFLPGDQRGTFGDQFGAVNALFSGLALAGLVYGILQQQAALKMARAELNLAREDARKTKKMLDEQTKALDEQNQANRRQAFETHFFELLKTHREIREDLRHSNSSGKKIFASVIIDFTNNRNSKTRAGVDNTIENIYLFNQSILSTYIWQLGSVYEFLDSADYVNMGYSDKMHGVAKYQSILHTQMEEEEHIVWYVCLKNEKLKKLRKYQIVSDGPRFASIKQIAINRLGKEFADSLDLPDLANQSEPA
;
A
#
# COMPACT_ATOMS: atom_id res chain seq x y z
N MET A 1 12.58 -41.34 -1.58
CA MET A 1 13.01 -42.59 -2.23
C MET A 1 13.25 -43.70 -1.21
N GLU A 2 14.24 -43.60 -0.29
CA GLU A 2 14.47 -44.62 0.76
C GLU A 2 13.28 -44.83 1.72
N ALA A 3 12.59 -43.77 2.12
CA ALA A 3 11.39 -43.86 2.98
C ALA A 3 10.18 -44.51 2.27
N GLU A 4 10.06 -44.36 0.94
CA GLU A 4 8.99 -45.01 0.16
C GLU A 4 9.29 -46.49 -0.09
N GLU A 5 10.55 -46.86 -0.30
CA GLU A 5 10.95 -48.27 -0.43
C GLU A 5 10.74 -49.04 0.88
N GLY A 6 11.07 -48.43 2.02
CA GLY A 6 10.81 -49.00 3.35
C GLY A 6 9.32 -49.26 3.61
N ALA A 7 8.44 -48.31 3.27
CA ALA A 7 7.00 -48.46 3.43
C ALA A 7 6.42 -49.58 2.52
N ARG A 8 6.91 -49.67 1.28
CA ARG A 8 6.51 -50.74 0.33
C ARG A 8 7.03 -52.13 0.72
N ALA A 9 8.17 -52.20 1.40
CA ALA A 9 8.71 -53.45 1.93
C ALA A 9 7.89 -53.95 3.13
N ALA A 10 7.52 -53.06 4.06
CA ALA A 10 6.68 -53.38 5.21
C ALA A 10 5.27 -53.84 4.79
N ASN A 11 4.65 -53.16 3.81
CA ASN A 11 3.29 -53.56 3.37
C ASN A 11 3.28 -54.95 2.71
N ARG A 12 4.32 -55.29 1.95
CA ARG A 12 4.47 -56.61 1.31
C ARG A 12 4.63 -57.75 2.32
N SER A 13 5.27 -57.51 3.47
CA SER A 13 5.45 -58.55 4.49
C SER A 13 4.14 -58.86 5.22
N HIS A 14 3.34 -57.85 5.56
CA HIS A 14 2.03 -58.05 6.20
C HIS A 14 1.04 -58.81 5.30
N GLU A 15 1.00 -58.49 4.00
CA GLU A 15 0.17 -59.21 3.03
C GLU A 15 0.58 -60.68 2.88
N PHE A 16 1.89 -60.97 2.89
CA PHE A 16 2.42 -62.32 2.82
C PHE A 16 1.98 -63.16 4.03
N TRP A 17 2.20 -62.64 5.25
CA TRP A 17 1.82 -63.34 6.48
C TRP A 17 0.30 -63.58 6.58
N ALA A 18 -0.52 -62.62 6.13
CA ALA A 18 -1.97 -62.78 6.09
C ALA A 18 -2.41 -63.91 5.14
N LYS A 19 -1.86 -63.95 3.91
CA LYS A 19 -2.15 -65.01 2.94
C LYS A 19 -1.71 -66.39 3.45
N THR A 20 -0.52 -66.46 4.07
CA THR A 20 0.00 -67.69 4.66
C THR A 20 -0.90 -68.17 5.81
N ALA A 21 -1.36 -67.28 6.69
CA ALA A 21 -2.27 -67.64 7.77
C ALA A 21 -3.61 -68.16 7.24
N ILE A 22 -4.21 -67.52 6.24
CA ILE A 22 -5.45 -67.97 5.60
C ILE A 22 -5.28 -69.35 4.97
N PHE A 23 -4.19 -69.58 4.25
CA PHE A 23 -3.89 -70.88 3.64
C PHE A 23 -3.76 -71.99 4.70
N ILE A 24 -3.05 -71.72 5.80
CA ILE A 24 -2.91 -72.67 6.91
C ILE A 24 -4.27 -73.02 7.51
N VAL A 25 -5.13 -72.03 7.76
CA VAL A 25 -6.47 -72.26 8.32
C VAL A 25 -7.31 -73.14 7.38
N LEU A 26 -7.31 -72.84 6.08
CA LEU A 26 -8.03 -73.64 5.08
C LEU A 26 -7.49 -75.07 4.99
N ALA A 27 -6.16 -75.24 5.00
CA ALA A 27 -5.53 -76.55 4.99
C ALA A 27 -5.89 -77.37 6.23
N CYS A 28 -5.86 -76.76 7.42
CA CYS A 28 -6.30 -77.40 8.67
C CYS A 28 -7.78 -77.82 8.62
N TRP A 29 -8.64 -77.01 7.99
CA TRP A 29 -10.07 -77.33 7.80
C TRP A 29 -10.30 -78.51 6.85
N VAL A 30 -9.53 -78.59 5.76
CA VAL A 30 -9.58 -79.73 4.82
C VAL A 30 -9.06 -81.00 5.50
N ILE A 31 -7.95 -80.92 6.22
CA ILE A 31 -7.38 -82.07 6.94
C ILE A 31 -8.37 -82.62 7.96
N THR A 32 -9.02 -81.76 8.75
CA THR A 32 -10.04 -82.19 9.72
C THR A 32 -11.24 -82.86 9.06
N ALA A 33 -11.72 -82.33 7.92
CA ALA A 33 -12.81 -82.96 7.16
C ALA A 33 -12.41 -84.33 6.59
N VAL A 34 -11.20 -84.46 6.04
CA VAL A 34 -10.67 -85.72 5.50
C VAL A 34 -10.52 -86.77 6.61
N VAL A 35 -9.90 -86.41 7.74
CA VAL A 35 -9.74 -87.32 8.88
C VAL A 35 -11.09 -87.76 9.45
N GLY A 36 -12.05 -86.84 9.58
CA GLY A 36 -13.42 -87.13 10.02
C GLY A 36 -14.16 -88.13 9.13
N PHE A 37 -13.92 -88.08 7.81
CA PHE A 37 -14.54 -89.00 6.85
C PHE A 37 -14.10 -90.46 7.03
N PHE A 38 -12.83 -90.68 7.40
CA PHE A 38 -12.26 -92.03 7.59
C PHE A 38 -12.47 -92.62 9.00
N LEU A 39 -13.05 -91.87 9.94
CA LEU A 39 -13.35 -92.34 11.31
C LEU A 39 -14.69 -93.11 11.39
N PRO A 40 -14.80 -94.18 12.20
CA PRO A 40 -16.06 -94.87 12.50
C PRO A 40 -17.09 -93.96 13.18
N GLY A 41 -18.39 -94.16 12.93
CA GLY A 41 -19.46 -93.24 13.32
C GLY A 41 -19.59 -92.96 14.83
N ASP A 42 -19.19 -93.91 15.66
CA ASP A 42 -19.17 -93.82 17.13
C ASP A 42 -18.01 -92.98 17.69
N GLN A 43 -16.92 -92.80 16.93
CA GLN A 43 -15.72 -92.05 17.33
C GLN A 43 -15.68 -90.62 16.78
N ARG A 44 -16.54 -90.31 15.78
CA ARG A 44 -16.63 -88.97 15.17
C ARG A 44 -17.06 -87.88 16.16
N GLY A 45 -17.95 -88.21 17.10
CA GLY A 45 -18.42 -87.27 18.13
C GLY A 45 -17.31 -86.86 19.10
N THR A 46 -16.61 -87.83 19.67
CA THR A 46 -15.49 -87.60 20.61
C THR A 46 -14.29 -86.92 19.97
N PHE A 47 -14.06 -87.15 18.67
CA PHE A 47 -13.03 -86.43 17.91
C PHE A 47 -13.38 -84.96 17.73
N GLY A 48 -14.65 -84.64 17.47
CA GLY A 48 -15.17 -83.27 17.42
C GLY A 48 -15.07 -82.52 18.75
N ASP A 49 -15.32 -83.21 19.87
CA ASP A 49 -15.29 -82.61 21.21
C ASP A 49 -13.89 -82.09 21.62
N GLN A 50 -12.81 -82.71 21.12
CA GLN A 50 -11.44 -82.25 21.36
C GLN A 50 -11.15 -80.88 20.72
N PHE A 51 -11.86 -80.52 19.65
CA PHE A 51 -11.74 -79.21 19.01
C PHE A 51 -12.51 -78.11 19.74
N GLY A 52 -13.40 -78.44 20.68
CA GLY A 52 -14.14 -77.45 21.48
C GLY A 52 -13.22 -76.58 22.36
N ALA A 53 -12.30 -77.20 23.08
CA ALA A 53 -11.32 -76.50 23.93
C ALA A 53 -10.35 -75.64 23.09
N VAL A 54 -9.94 -76.16 21.93
CA VAL A 54 -9.05 -75.46 20.98
C VAL A 54 -9.76 -74.26 20.35
N ASN A 55 -11.03 -74.40 19.94
CA ASN A 55 -11.84 -73.29 19.44
C ASN A 55 -12.07 -72.20 20.50
N ALA A 56 -12.27 -72.58 21.77
CA ALA A 56 -12.39 -71.62 22.86
C ALA A 56 -11.09 -70.82 23.05
N LEU A 57 -9.93 -71.48 23.00
CA LEU A 57 -8.62 -70.84 23.10
C LEU A 57 -8.35 -69.90 21.91
N PHE A 58 -8.62 -70.34 20.68
CA PHE A 58 -8.51 -69.48 19.49
C PHE A 58 -9.44 -68.27 19.54
N SER A 59 -10.69 -68.45 20.02
CA SER A 59 -11.64 -67.34 20.19
C SER A 59 -11.14 -66.33 21.24
N GLY A 60 -10.57 -66.81 22.34
CA GLY A 60 -9.97 -65.96 23.38
C GLY A 60 -8.73 -65.20 22.88
N LEU A 61 -7.86 -65.86 22.11
CA LEU A 61 -6.68 -65.23 21.50
C LEU A 61 -7.06 -64.21 20.41
N ALA A 62 -8.09 -64.50 19.60
CA ALA A 62 -8.62 -63.55 18.63
C ALA A 62 -9.19 -62.30 19.31
N LEU A 63 -9.93 -62.48 20.41
CA LEU A 63 -10.43 -61.38 21.22
C LEU A 63 -9.27 -60.56 21.83
N ALA A 64 -8.24 -61.23 22.38
CA ALA A 64 -7.06 -60.54 22.92
C ALA A 64 -6.30 -59.75 21.84
N GLY A 65 -6.15 -60.32 20.63
CA GLY A 65 -5.56 -59.63 19.48
C GLY A 65 -6.37 -58.41 19.05
N LEU A 66 -7.70 -58.52 19.03
CA LEU A 66 -8.60 -57.39 18.74
C LEU A 66 -8.46 -56.29 19.79
N VAL A 67 -8.47 -56.63 21.08
CA VAL A 67 -8.28 -55.67 22.19
C VAL A 67 -6.94 -54.96 22.07
N TYR A 68 -5.86 -55.70 21.80
CA TYR A 68 -4.55 -55.11 21.57
C TYR A 68 -4.55 -54.15 20.38
N GLY A 69 -5.20 -54.52 19.27
CA GLY A 69 -5.38 -53.65 18.11
C GLY A 69 -6.13 -52.36 18.45
N ILE A 70 -7.20 -52.44 19.23
CA ILE A 70 -7.96 -51.26 19.69
C ILE A 70 -7.07 -50.34 20.55
N LEU A 71 -6.26 -50.90 21.45
CA LEU A 71 -5.34 -50.11 22.28
C LEU A 71 -4.31 -49.37 21.41
N GLN A 72 -3.76 -50.03 20.39
CA GLN A 72 -2.82 -49.41 19.44
C GLN A 72 -3.50 -48.31 18.61
N GLN A 73 -4.71 -48.55 18.11
CA GLN A 73 -5.49 -47.54 17.38
C GLN A 73 -5.81 -46.31 18.25
N GLN A 74 -6.15 -46.51 19.53
CA GLN A 74 -6.39 -45.42 20.47
C GLN A 74 -5.13 -44.57 20.70
N ALA A 75 -3.96 -45.22 20.86
CA ALA A 75 -2.69 -44.53 21.01
C ALA A 75 -2.35 -43.70 19.75
N ALA A 76 -2.50 -44.28 18.55
CA ALA A 76 -2.28 -43.58 17.28
C ALA A 76 -3.23 -42.38 17.11
N LEU A 77 -4.52 -42.52 17.43
CA LEU A 77 -5.48 -41.41 17.40
C LEU A 77 -5.13 -40.30 18.38
N LYS A 78 -4.61 -40.64 19.57
CA LYS A 78 -4.16 -39.65 20.55
C LYS A 78 -2.98 -38.84 20.02
N MET A 79 -1.99 -39.50 19.41
CA MET A 79 -0.83 -38.85 18.80
C MET A 79 -1.25 -37.96 17.63
N ALA A 80 -2.09 -38.46 16.72
CA ALA A 80 -2.61 -37.70 15.59
C ALA A 80 -3.39 -36.45 16.03
N ARG A 81 -4.19 -36.55 17.10
CA ARG A 81 -4.88 -35.38 17.68
C ARG A 81 -3.90 -34.36 18.26
N ALA A 82 -2.84 -34.82 18.93
CA ALA A 82 -1.81 -33.94 19.49
C ALA A 82 -1.06 -33.18 18.38
N GLU A 83 -0.65 -33.88 17.32
CA GLU A 83 0.02 -33.28 16.16
C GLU A 83 -0.89 -32.29 15.44
N LEU A 84 -2.16 -32.64 15.23
CA LEU A 84 -3.14 -31.75 14.61
C LEU A 84 -3.40 -30.49 15.45
N ASN A 85 -3.38 -30.61 16.78
CA ASN A 85 -3.50 -29.45 17.66
C ASN A 85 -2.28 -28.52 17.56
N LEU A 86 -1.07 -29.09 17.51
CA LEU A 86 0.17 -28.33 17.32
C LEU A 86 0.18 -27.63 15.95
N ALA A 87 -0.16 -28.34 14.88
CA ALA A 87 -0.27 -27.76 13.54
C ALA A 87 -1.29 -26.61 13.46
N ARG A 88 -2.41 -26.72 14.19
CA ARG A 88 -3.39 -25.62 14.31
C ARG A 88 -2.85 -24.42 15.06
N GLU A 89 -2.04 -24.64 16.10
CA GLU A 89 -1.39 -23.56 16.84
C GLU A 89 -0.38 -22.81 15.96
N ASP A 90 0.47 -23.54 15.24
CA ASP A 90 1.44 -22.94 14.32
C ASP A 90 0.75 -22.19 13.19
N ALA A 91 -0.33 -22.74 12.61
CA ALA A 91 -1.13 -22.03 11.61
C ALA A 91 -1.72 -20.71 12.16
N ARG A 92 -2.16 -20.68 13.42
CA ARG A 92 -2.64 -19.44 14.08
C ARG A 92 -1.52 -18.43 14.28
N LYS A 93 -0.34 -18.87 14.72
CA LYS A 93 0.84 -18.00 14.88
C LYS A 93 1.28 -17.40 13.54
N THR A 94 1.36 -18.23 12.50
CA THR A 94 1.70 -17.79 11.14
C THR A 94 0.69 -16.79 10.60
N LYS A 95 -0.61 -17.04 10.80
CA LYS A 95 -1.65 -16.08 10.40
C LYS A 95 -1.47 -14.73 11.10
N LYS A 96 -1.24 -14.74 12.41
CA LYS A 96 -0.99 -13.51 13.17
C LYS A 96 0.24 -12.75 12.67
N MET A 97 1.33 -13.46 12.41
CA MET A 97 2.56 -12.88 11.86
C MET A 97 2.34 -12.27 10.47
N LEU A 98 1.57 -12.95 9.60
CA LEU A 98 1.22 -12.43 8.28
C LEU A 98 0.36 -11.16 8.39
N ASP A 99 -0.64 -11.15 9.28
CA ASP A 99 -1.48 -9.97 9.51
C ASP A 99 -0.64 -8.77 10.00
N GLU A 100 0.35 -9.00 10.87
CA GLU A 100 1.30 -7.97 11.33
C GLU A 100 2.24 -7.49 10.20
N GLN A 101 2.74 -8.41 9.37
CA GLN A 101 3.57 -8.07 8.20
C GLN A 101 2.81 -7.26 7.16
N THR A 102 1.54 -7.60 6.89
CA THR A 102 0.71 -6.83 5.95
C THR A 102 0.55 -5.38 6.43
N LYS A 103 0.27 -5.17 7.72
CA LYS A 103 0.19 -3.82 8.29
C LYS A 103 1.49 -3.04 8.17
N ALA A 104 2.62 -3.68 8.52
CA ALA A 104 3.93 -3.04 8.40
C ALA A 104 4.27 -2.69 6.93
N LEU A 105 3.89 -3.56 5.99
CA LEU A 105 4.09 -3.33 4.56
C LEU A 105 3.20 -2.19 4.03
N ASP A 106 1.98 -2.06 4.53
CA ASP A 106 1.10 -0.93 4.20
C ASP A 106 1.65 0.40 4.71
N GLU A 107 2.13 0.45 5.96
CA GLU A 107 2.80 1.63 6.53
C GLU A 107 4.08 1.97 5.76
N GLN A 108 4.87 0.97 5.39
CA GLN A 108 6.07 1.16 4.57
C GLN A 108 5.73 1.68 3.16
N ASN A 109 4.70 1.14 2.53
CA ASN A 109 4.25 1.60 1.22
C ASN A 109 3.77 3.06 1.26
N GLN A 110 3.05 3.44 2.31
CA GLN A 110 2.64 4.83 2.54
C GLN A 110 3.85 5.74 2.69
N ALA A 111 4.82 5.36 3.52
CA ALA A 111 6.06 6.11 3.71
C ALA A 111 6.86 6.24 2.39
N ASN A 112 6.97 5.16 1.62
CA ASN A 112 7.66 5.15 0.33
C ASN A 112 6.97 6.06 -0.70
N ARG A 113 5.63 6.05 -0.78
CA ARG A 113 4.87 6.96 -1.66
C ARG A 113 5.14 8.41 -1.30
N ARG A 114 5.09 8.72 0.01
CA ARG A 114 5.37 10.06 0.52
C ARG A 114 6.80 10.49 0.19
N GLN A 115 7.79 9.62 0.40
CA GLN A 115 9.18 9.89 0.08
C GLN A 115 9.40 10.13 -1.42
N ALA A 116 8.81 9.31 -2.29
CA ALA A 116 8.89 9.46 -3.74
C ALA A 116 8.29 10.81 -4.20
N PHE A 117 7.13 11.16 -3.64
CA PHE A 117 6.52 12.48 -3.86
C PHE A 117 7.42 13.62 -3.38
N GLU A 118 7.92 13.57 -2.13
CA GLU A 118 8.78 14.60 -1.56
C GLU A 118 10.06 14.78 -2.38
N THR A 119 10.67 13.67 -2.81
CA THR A 119 11.86 13.70 -3.67
C THR A 119 11.57 14.42 -4.99
N HIS A 120 10.47 14.08 -5.66
CA HIS A 120 10.12 14.73 -6.92
C HIS A 120 9.75 16.21 -6.73
N PHE A 121 9.00 16.53 -5.66
CA PHE A 121 8.66 17.90 -5.29
C PHE A 121 9.92 18.77 -5.09
N PHE A 122 10.88 18.28 -4.30
CA PHE A 122 12.09 19.03 -4.01
C PHE A 122 13.00 19.18 -5.24
N GLU A 123 13.00 18.20 -6.15
CA GLU A 123 13.69 18.34 -7.44
C GLU A 123 13.00 19.39 -8.32
N LEU A 124 11.67 19.39 -8.42
CA LEU A 124 10.92 20.43 -9.13
C LEU A 124 11.18 21.84 -8.55
N LEU A 125 11.25 21.95 -7.21
CA LEU A 125 11.62 23.20 -6.53
C LEU A 125 13.06 23.63 -6.82
N LYS A 126 13.98 22.67 -6.94
CA LYS A 126 15.36 22.96 -7.32
C LYS A 126 15.42 23.50 -8.76
N THR A 127 14.77 22.82 -9.72
CA THR A 127 14.67 23.31 -11.11
C THR A 127 14.00 24.68 -11.18
N HIS A 128 12.95 24.91 -10.38
CA HIS A 128 12.29 26.21 -10.30
C HIS A 128 13.26 27.31 -9.80
N ARG A 129 14.05 27.03 -8.76
CA ARG A 129 15.08 27.96 -8.28
C ARG A 129 16.15 28.23 -9.33
N GLU A 130 16.62 27.21 -10.04
CA GLU A 130 17.61 27.35 -11.11
C GLU A 130 17.08 28.26 -12.24
N ILE A 131 15.87 27.97 -12.75
CA ILE A 131 15.21 28.82 -13.76
C ILE A 131 15.07 30.25 -13.26
N ARG A 132 14.66 30.45 -12.00
CA ARG A 132 14.52 31.78 -11.41
C ARG A 132 15.87 32.50 -11.34
N GLU A 133 16.92 31.84 -10.88
CA GLU A 133 18.27 32.43 -10.81
C GLU A 133 18.86 32.73 -12.20
N ASP A 134 18.41 32.05 -13.26
CA ASP A 134 18.82 32.30 -14.64
C ASP A 134 18.07 33.43 -15.33
N LEU A 135 16.97 33.93 -14.75
CA LEU A 135 16.25 35.08 -15.28
C LEU A 135 17.19 36.29 -15.38
N ARG A 136 17.10 37.03 -16.49
CA ARG A 136 17.84 38.28 -16.76
C ARG A 136 16.88 39.35 -17.30
N HIS A 137 16.86 40.53 -16.70
CA HIS A 137 16.11 41.69 -17.19
C HIS A 137 16.84 42.99 -16.88
N SER A 138 17.19 43.77 -17.90
CA SER A 138 17.94 45.03 -17.73
C SER A 138 19.20 44.80 -16.87
N ASN A 139 19.39 45.56 -15.79
CA ASN A 139 20.49 45.44 -14.84
C ASN A 139 20.19 44.49 -13.66
N SER A 140 19.11 43.72 -13.73
CA SER A 140 18.67 42.81 -12.68
C SER A 140 18.77 41.35 -13.11
N SER A 141 19.15 40.50 -12.16
CA SER A 141 19.23 39.05 -12.32
C SER A 141 18.61 38.33 -11.11
N GLY A 142 18.19 37.09 -11.35
CA GLY A 142 17.60 36.25 -10.31
C GLY A 142 16.34 36.88 -9.71
N LYS A 143 16.21 36.79 -8.39
CA LYS A 143 15.05 37.33 -7.65
C LYS A 143 14.81 38.83 -7.86
N LYS A 144 15.87 39.62 -8.04
CA LYS A 144 15.77 41.09 -8.17
C LYS A 144 14.96 41.53 -9.39
N ILE A 145 14.79 40.65 -10.37
CA ILE A 145 13.98 40.92 -11.55
C ILE A 145 12.55 41.19 -11.18
N PHE A 146 11.96 40.47 -10.23
CA PHE A 146 10.55 40.69 -9.87
C PHE A 146 10.32 42.12 -9.38
N ALA A 147 11.22 42.66 -8.56
CA ALA A 147 11.17 44.07 -8.15
C ALA A 147 11.31 45.03 -9.35
N SER A 148 12.17 44.72 -10.32
CA SER A 148 12.31 45.54 -11.54
C SER A 148 11.06 45.50 -12.43
N VAL A 149 10.45 44.33 -12.59
CA VAL A 149 9.17 44.20 -13.30
C VAL A 149 8.11 45.02 -12.55
N ILE A 150 8.03 44.94 -11.21
CA ILE A 150 7.17 45.79 -10.35
C ILE A 150 7.37 47.29 -10.63
N ILE A 151 8.61 47.75 -10.74
CA ILE A 151 8.93 49.14 -11.07
C ILE A 151 8.43 49.53 -12.47
N ASP A 152 8.60 48.65 -13.46
CA ASP A 152 8.07 48.84 -14.81
C ASP A 152 6.54 49.02 -14.79
N PHE A 153 5.80 48.30 -13.93
CA PHE A 153 4.35 48.54 -13.72
C PHE A 153 4.06 49.94 -13.19
N THR A 154 4.79 50.38 -12.16
CA THR A 154 4.53 51.69 -11.55
C THR A 154 4.84 52.85 -12.49
N ASN A 155 5.86 52.72 -13.34
CA ASN A 155 6.29 53.79 -14.25
C ASN A 155 5.40 53.92 -15.50
N ASN A 156 4.80 52.83 -15.99
CA ASN A 156 3.94 52.83 -17.18
C ASN A 156 2.44 53.06 -16.88
N ARG A 157 2.14 53.56 -15.68
CA ARG A 157 0.78 53.71 -15.17
C ARG A 157 0.07 54.92 -15.78
N ASN A 158 -0.50 54.73 -16.97
CA ASN A 158 -1.14 55.82 -17.72
C ASN A 158 -2.65 56.01 -17.45
N SER A 159 -3.31 55.08 -16.74
CA SER A 159 -4.77 55.13 -16.53
C SER A 159 -5.19 54.97 -15.07
N LYS A 160 -6.20 55.76 -14.67
CA LYS A 160 -6.95 55.64 -13.39
C LYS A 160 -8.28 54.86 -13.56
N THR A 161 -8.54 54.31 -14.74
CA THR A 161 -9.76 53.55 -15.03
C THR A 161 -9.47 52.06 -14.98
N ARG A 162 -10.43 51.26 -14.48
CA ARG A 162 -10.29 49.80 -14.38
C ARG A 162 -9.93 49.13 -15.72
N ALA A 163 -10.59 49.53 -16.81
CA ALA A 163 -10.27 49.03 -18.15
C ALA A 163 -8.86 49.40 -18.63
N GLY A 164 -8.34 50.57 -18.25
CA GLY A 164 -6.97 50.95 -18.57
C GLY A 164 -5.93 50.23 -17.71
N VAL A 165 -6.27 49.90 -16.46
CA VAL A 165 -5.46 49.04 -15.58
C VAL A 165 -5.34 47.63 -16.15
N ASP A 166 -6.45 47.03 -16.60
CA ASP A 166 -6.44 45.68 -17.19
C ASP A 166 -5.58 45.63 -18.48
N ASN A 167 -5.71 46.62 -19.36
CA ASN A 167 -4.83 46.75 -20.54
C ASN A 167 -3.35 46.92 -20.14
N THR A 168 -3.07 47.63 -19.05
CA THR A 168 -1.69 47.81 -18.56
C THR A 168 -1.12 46.49 -18.06
N ILE A 169 -1.91 45.69 -17.32
CA ILE A 169 -1.53 44.34 -16.86
C ILE A 169 -1.18 43.43 -18.03
N GLU A 170 -2.03 43.40 -19.07
CA GLU A 170 -1.82 42.54 -20.23
C GLU A 170 -0.56 42.94 -21.01
N ASN A 171 -0.38 44.24 -21.26
CA ASN A 171 0.80 44.75 -21.98
C ASN A 171 2.12 44.43 -21.26
N ILE A 172 2.13 44.40 -19.93
CA ILE A 172 3.34 44.16 -19.16
C ILE A 172 3.73 42.69 -19.15
N TYR A 173 2.74 41.79 -19.09
CA TYR A 173 3.02 40.38 -19.35
C TYR A 173 3.61 40.20 -20.74
N LEU A 174 3.02 40.82 -21.78
CA LEU A 174 3.52 40.72 -23.15
C LEU A 174 4.96 41.27 -23.29
N PHE A 175 5.27 42.39 -22.64
CA PHE A 175 6.60 42.99 -22.66
C PHE A 175 7.66 42.10 -21.99
N ASN A 176 7.30 41.42 -20.89
CA ASN A 176 8.19 40.55 -20.13
C ASN A 176 8.03 39.06 -20.47
N GLN A 177 7.27 38.72 -21.52
CA GLN A 177 6.86 37.34 -21.80
C GLN A 177 8.07 36.44 -22.07
N SER A 178 9.06 36.93 -22.81
CA SER A 178 10.29 36.19 -23.15
C SER A 178 11.07 35.77 -21.90
N ILE A 179 10.97 36.54 -20.82
CA ILE A 179 11.68 36.33 -19.56
C ILE A 179 10.83 35.46 -18.63
N LEU A 180 9.56 35.81 -18.45
CA LEU A 180 8.72 35.21 -17.41
C LEU A 180 8.04 33.91 -17.84
N SER A 181 7.85 33.67 -19.15
CA SER A 181 7.04 32.52 -19.61
C SER A 181 7.56 31.17 -19.09
N THR A 182 8.83 30.86 -19.25
CA THR A 182 9.44 29.61 -18.76
C THR A 182 9.27 29.46 -17.25
N TYR A 183 9.52 30.54 -16.51
CA TYR A 183 9.39 30.57 -15.06
C TYR A 183 7.93 30.29 -14.60
N ILE A 184 6.95 30.96 -15.21
CA ILE A 184 5.53 30.80 -14.89
C ILE A 184 5.04 29.40 -15.22
N TRP A 185 5.41 28.86 -16.38
CA TRP A 185 5.01 27.52 -16.77
C TRP A 185 5.60 26.49 -15.83
N GLN A 186 6.87 26.63 -15.45
CA GLN A 186 7.47 25.74 -14.46
C GLN A 186 6.76 25.82 -13.11
N LEU A 187 6.46 27.03 -12.64
CA LEU A 187 5.71 27.23 -11.40
C LEU A 187 4.30 26.60 -11.49
N GLY A 188 3.63 26.76 -12.64
CA GLY A 188 2.36 26.09 -12.95
C GLY A 188 2.46 24.57 -12.90
N SER A 189 3.53 23.98 -13.44
CA SER A 189 3.82 22.55 -13.36
C SER A 189 4.00 22.08 -11.91
N VAL A 190 4.64 22.90 -11.05
CA VAL A 190 4.75 22.59 -9.61
C VAL A 190 3.36 22.54 -8.98
N TYR A 191 2.49 23.53 -9.24
CA TYR A 191 1.12 23.51 -8.71
C TYR A 191 0.29 22.34 -9.23
N GLU A 192 0.42 21.99 -10.51
CA GLU A 192 -0.27 20.84 -11.09
C GLU A 192 0.21 19.52 -10.49
N PHE A 193 1.51 19.39 -10.22
CA PHE A 193 2.06 18.26 -9.48
C PHE A 193 1.49 18.20 -8.05
N LEU A 194 1.40 19.33 -7.35
CA LEU A 194 0.80 19.38 -6.02
C LEU A 194 -0.70 19.03 -6.04
N ASP A 195 -1.46 19.48 -7.04
CA ASP A 195 -2.90 19.22 -7.15
C ASP A 195 -3.22 17.78 -7.56
N SER A 196 -2.36 17.14 -8.36
CA SER A 196 -2.57 15.77 -8.84
C SER A 196 -2.19 14.68 -7.84
N ALA A 197 -1.50 15.02 -6.75
CA ALA A 197 -1.01 14.05 -5.79
C ALA A 197 -2.09 13.47 -4.86
N ASP A 198 -1.92 12.19 -4.50
CA ASP A 198 -2.83 11.46 -3.62
C ASP A 198 -2.33 11.50 -2.17
N TYR A 199 -2.69 12.58 -1.47
CA TYR A 199 -2.23 12.81 -0.10
C TYR A 199 -2.81 11.85 0.92
N VAL A 200 -4.01 11.32 0.70
CA VAL A 200 -4.63 10.36 1.62
C VAL A 200 -3.79 9.07 1.65
N ASN A 201 -3.41 8.57 0.48
CA ASN A 201 -2.52 7.40 0.38
C ASN A 201 -1.06 7.68 0.80
N MET A 202 -0.71 8.94 1.06
CA MET A 202 0.58 9.35 1.64
C MET A 202 0.50 9.63 3.15
N GLY A 203 -0.67 9.45 3.77
CA GLY A 203 -0.86 9.57 5.23
C GLY A 203 -1.27 10.95 5.73
N TYR A 204 -1.81 11.80 4.86
CA TYR A 204 -2.46 13.04 5.27
C TYR A 204 -3.95 12.81 5.57
N SER A 205 -4.53 13.63 6.46
CA SER A 205 -5.95 13.59 6.81
C SER A 205 -6.86 13.76 5.61
N ASP A 206 -6.53 14.72 4.74
CA ASP A 206 -7.20 14.97 3.48
C ASP A 206 -6.24 15.60 2.45
N LYS A 207 -6.74 15.79 1.22
CA LYS A 207 -6.00 16.44 0.14
C LYS A 207 -5.62 17.89 0.50
N MET A 208 -6.50 18.62 1.17
CA MET A 208 -6.33 20.05 1.45
C MET A 208 -5.13 20.29 2.37
N HIS A 209 -5.00 19.53 3.45
CA HIS A 209 -3.88 19.60 4.40
C HIS A 209 -2.54 19.30 3.72
N GLY A 210 -2.52 18.28 2.86
CA GLY A 210 -1.33 17.93 2.08
C GLY A 210 -0.91 19.06 1.13
N VAL A 211 -1.85 19.54 0.31
CA VAL A 211 -1.62 20.66 -0.63
C VAL A 211 -1.15 21.91 0.11
N ALA A 212 -1.85 22.31 1.18
CA ALA A 212 -1.52 23.51 1.96
C ALA A 212 -0.09 23.47 2.52
N LYS A 213 0.33 22.31 3.05
CA LYS A 213 1.70 22.11 3.56
C LYS A 213 2.77 22.38 2.50
N TYR A 214 2.66 21.76 1.32
CA TYR A 214 3.69 21.89 0.28
C TYR A 214 3.60 23.20 -0.49
N GLN A 215 2.41 23.76 -0.67
CA GLN A 215 2.24 25.13 -1.15
C GLN A 215 2.95 26.11 -0.21
N SER A 216 2.75 26.00 1.12
CA SER A 216 3.45 26.84 2.10
C SER A 216 4.98 26.76 1.96
N ILE A 217 5.53 25.56 1.72
CA ILE A 217 6.97 25.37 1.49
C ILE A 217 7.43 26.10 0.21
N LEU A 218 6.74 25.90 -0.92
CA LEU A 218 7.02 26.59 -2.19
C LEU A 218 7.02 28.11 -2.00
N HIS A 219 5.95 28.60 -1.40
CA HIS A 219 5.68 30.00 -1.14
C HIS A 219 6.69 30.68 -0.22
N THR A 220 7.23 29.96 0.76
CA THR A 220 8.27 30.50 1.67
C THR A 220 9.57 30.84 0.92
N GLN A 221 9.81 30.22 -0.25
CA GLN A 221 11.01 30.45 -1.06
C GLN A 221 10.89 31.65 -2.01
N MET A 222 9.68 32.16 -2.21
CA MET A 222 9.34 33.25 -3.12
C MET A 222 9.30 34.60 -2.39
N GLU A 223 9.70 35.67 -3.07
CA GLU A 223 9.60 37.04 -2.54
C GLU A 223 8.19 37.63 -2.73
N GLU A 224 7.85 38.70 -2.01
CA GLU A 224 6.51 39.32 -2.11
C GLU A 224 6.21 39.79 -3.54
N GLU A 225 7.21 40.38 -4.20
CA GLU A 225 7.15 40.86 -5.58
C GLU A 225 6.94 39.72 -6.56
N GLU A 226 7.57 38.58 -6.31
CA GLU A 226 7.46 37.37 -7.14
C GLU A 226 6.02 36.85 -7.14
N HIS A 227 5.35 36.87 -5.99
CA HIS A 227 3.95 36.51 -5.91
C HIS A 227 3.05 37.50 -6.66
N ILE A 228 3.30 38.81 -6.52
CA ILE A 228 2.52 39.81 -7.25
C ILE A 228 2.67 39.60 -8.77
N VAL A 229 3.90 39.37 -9.26
CA VAL A 229 4.17 39.05 -10.67
C VAL A 229 3.42 37.80 -11.10
N TRP A 230 3.39 36.74 -10.28
CA TRP A 230 2.57 35.55 -10.57
C TRP A 230 1.10 35.90 -10.82
N TYR A 231 0.48 36.70 -9.96
CA TYR A 231 -0.92 37.12 -10.14
C TYR A 231 -1.13 37.98 -11.38
N VAL A 232 -0.20 38.88 -11.72
CA VAL A 232 -0.26 39.61 -12.98
C VAL A 232 -0.28 38.63 -14.16
N CYS A 233 0.61 37.64 -14.14
CA CYS A 233 0.74 36.69 -15.22
C CYS A 233 -0.53 35.85 -15.39
N LEU A 234 -1.19 35.45 -14.29
CA LEU A 234 -2.45 34.72 -14.32
C LEU A 234 -3.60 35.47 -15.02
N LYS A 235 -3.52 36.80 -15.14
CA LYS A 235 -4.50 37.58 -15.91
C LYS A 235 -4.41 37.36 -17.41
N ASN A 236 -3.25 36.92 -17.92
CA ASN A 236 -3.13 36.58 -19.33
C ASN A 236 -4.03 35.38 -19.69
N GLU A 237 -4.76 35.47 -20.80
CA GLU A 237 -5.66 34.39 -21.25
C GLU A 237 -4.93 33.08 -21.55
N LYS A 238 -3.65 33.11 -21.96
CA LYS A 238 -2.86 31.89 -22.18
C LYS A 238 -2.64 31.08 -20.90
N LEU A 239 -2.69 31.75 -19.75
CA LEU A 239 -2.44 31.18 -18.43
C LEU A 239 -3.73 30.93 -17.65
N LYS A 240 -4.90 31.07 -18.31
CA LYS A 240 -6.22 30.87 -17.69
C LYS A 240 -6.37 29.54 -16.97
N LYS A 241 -5.75 28.46 -17.48
CA LYS A 241 -5.75 27.13 -16.85
C LYS A 241 -5.09 27.12 -15.47
N LEU A 242 -4.11 28.00 -15.25
CA LEU A 242 -3.38 28.10 -13.99
C LEU A 242 -4.12 28.95 -12.95
N ARG A 243 -5.19 29.67 -13.33
CA ARG A 243 -5.99 30.50 -12.40
C ARG A 243 -6.65 29.67 -11.29
N LYS A 244 -6.85 28.36 -11.46
CA LYS A 244 -7.34 27.48 -10.39
C LYS A 244 -6.33 27.28 -9.26
N TYR A 245 -5.05 27.52 -9.52
CA TYR A 245 -3.97 27.44 -8.55
C TYR A 245 -3.73 28.77 -7.84
N GLN A 246 -4.81 29.49 -7.53
CA GLN A 246 -4.74 30.61 -6.61
C GLN A 246 -4.21 30.10 -5.26
N ILE A 247 -3.34 30.90 -4.63
CA ILE A 247 -2.64 30.56 -3.39
C ILE A 247 -3.66 30.10 -2.34
N VAL A 248 -3.59 28.84 -1.90
CA VAL A 248 -4.42 28.26 -0.83
C VAL A 248 -3.62 28.20 0.48
N SER A 249 -2.83 29.25 0.75
CA SER A 249 -1.92 29.23 1.89
C SER A 249 -2.41 30.16 3.01
N ASP A 250 -2.70 29.57 4.16
CA ASP A 250 -2.95 30.25 5.45
C ASP A 250 -1.67 30.82 6.09
N GLY A 251 -0.57 30.91 5.34
CA GLY A 251 0.71 31.40 5.85
C GLY A 251 0.66 32.90 6.18
N PRO A 252 1.26 33.36 7.31
CA PRO A 252 1.21 34.76 7.75
C PRO A 252 1.82 35.77 6.76
N ARG A 253 2.70 35.33 5.85
CA ARG A 253 3.23 36.16 4.76
C ARG A 253 2.19 36.49 3.68
N PHE A 254 1.11 35.71 3.60
CA PHE A 254 0.08 35.82 2.55
C PHE A 254 -1.14 36.60 3.00
N ALA A 255 -1.42 36.61 4.30
CA ALA A 255 -2.46 37.43 4.92
C ALA A 255 -2.41 38.91 4.47
N SER A 256 -1.21 39.41 4.17
CA SER A 256 -0.97 40.79 3.77
C SER A 256 -0.69 40.99 2.27
N ILE A 257 -0.75 39.97 1.40
CA ILE A 257 -0.30 40.10 0.01
C ILE A 257 -1.11 41.15 -0.78
N LYS A 258 -2.41 41.20 -0.52
CA LYS A 258 -3.30 42.24 -1.04
C LYS A 258 -2.88 43.63 -0.55
N GLN A 259 -2.56 43.77 0.73
CA GLN A 259 -2.09 45.04 1.30
C GLN A 259 -0.72 45.45 0.75
N ILE A 260 0.20 44.51 0.57
CA ILE A 260 1.52 44.76 -0.04
C ILE A 260 1.35 45.20 -1.50
N ALA A 261 0.47 44.54 -2.26
CA ALA A 261 0.14 44.96 -3.61
C ALA A 261 -0.51 46.35 -3.64
N ILE A 262 -1.41 46.68 -2.71
CA ILE A 262 -1.99 48.03 -2.58
C ILE A 262 -0.87 49.05 -2.32
N ASN A 263 0.06 48.76 -1.42
CA ASN A 263 1.14 49.69 -1.07
C ASN A 263 2.12 49.91 -2.23
N ARG A 264 2.44 48.87 -3.00
CA ARG A 264 3.43 48.94 -4.09
C ARG A 264 2.82 49.35 -5.42
N LEU A 265 1.70 48.74 -5.79
CA LEU A 265 1.04 48.92 -7.07
C LEU A 265 -0.15 49.86 -6.98
N GLY A 266 -0.61 50.32 -5.82
CA GLY A 266 -1.80 51.16 -5.67
C GLY A 266 -3.12 50.37 -5.74
N LYS A 267 -4.15 50.90 -5.06
CA LYS A 267 -5.41 50.18 -4.79
C LYS A 267 -6.12 49.65 -6.04
N GLU A 268 -6.32 50.49 -7.06
CA GLU A 268 -7.04 50.10 -8.28
C GLU A 268 -6.39 48.92 -9.01
N PHE A 269 -5.05 48.80 -8.92
CA PHE A 269 -4.28 47.74 -9.57
C PHE A 269 -4.27 46.46 -8.73
N ALA A 270 -4.19 46.58 -7.40
CA ALA A 270 -4.32 45.43 -6.52
C ALA A 270 -5.73 44.82 -6.60
N ASP A 271 -6.77 45.65 -6.69
CA ASP A 271 -8.15 45.21 -6.80
C ASP A 271 -8.46 44.54 -8.17
N SER A 272 -7.71 44.86 -9.23
CA SER A 272 -7.86 44.17 -10.52
C SER A 272 -7.16 42.82 -10.57
N LEU A 273 -6.19 42.54 -9.70
CA LEU A 273 -5.44 41.27 -9.68
C LEU A 273 -6.22 40.09 -9.07
N ASP A 274 -7.42 40.32 -8.53
CA ASP A 274 -8.22 39.33 -7.79
C ASP A 274 -7.39 38.60 -6.71
N LEU A 275 -6.55 39.36 -5.99
CA LEU A 275 -5.72 38.82 -4.91
C LEU A 275 -6.62 38.29 -3.78
N PRO A 276 -6.28 37.13 -3.18
CA PRO A 276 -7.06 36.55 -2.11
C PRO A 276 -7.05 37.48 -0.89
N ASP A 277 -8.23 37.72 -0.31
CA ASP A 277 -8.41 38.53 0.89
C ASP A 277 -8.30 37.64 2.13
N LEU A 278 -7.06 37.26 2.45
CA LEU A 278 -6.75 36.28 3.50
C LEU A 278 -6.89 36.86 4.92
N ALA A 279 -7.19 38.16 5.08
CA ALA A 279 -7.39 38.81 6.37
C ALA A 279 -8.66 38.34 7.12
N ASN A 280 -9.61 37.71 6.42
CA ASN A 280 -10.86 37.21 7.01
C ASN A 280 -10.96 35.68 7.06
N GLN A 281 -9.88 34.96 6.76
CA GLN A 281 -9.82 33.49 6.90
C GLN A 281 -9.21 33.12 8.26
N SER A 282 -9.75 33.67 9.34
CA SER A 282 -9.55 33.11 10.67
C SER A 282 -10.46 31.88 10.83
N GLU A 283 -9.83 30.70 10.80
CA GLU A 283 -10.33 29.39 11.23
C GLU A 283 -11.64 28.86 10.60
N PRO A 284 -11.61 27.62 10.11
CA PRO A 284 -12.62 26.65 10.49
C PRO A 284 -12.01 25.65 11.49
N ALA A 285 -12.82 25.37 12.50
CA ALA A 285 -12.60 24.42 13.59
C ALA A 285 -12.18 23.00 13.16
#